data_AF-A0A8H4KU51-F1
#
_entry.id   AF-A0A8H4KU51-F1
#
_cell.length_a   1.000
_cell.length_b   1.000
_cell.length_c   1.000
_cell.angle_alpha   90.00
_cell.angle_beta   90.00
_cell.angle_gamma   90.00
#
_symmetry.space_group_name_H-M   'P 1'
#
loop_
_entity.id
_entity.type
_entity.pdbx_description
1 polymer ?
#
loop_
_entity_poly.entity_id
_entity_poly.type
_entity_poly.pdbx_seq_one_letter_code
_entity_poly.pdbx_strand_id
1 'polypeptide(L)'
;MHFTTILAAATAALASTSSALPAAKGAQQAKAVANVLVIDGTDTRTQTKTPVEIPFGKLTHFDKRVTSLELTGVTVKVEGSQAPDISRVRCRRYRDEYGLQLGSWEFKKGYNADISTTGAAFGWVLCWITD
;
A
#
# COMPACT_ATOMS: atom_id res chain seq x y z
N MET A 1 -2.03 65.06 -28.00
CA MET A 1 -1.49 64.04 -27.07
C MET A 1 -2.11 62.71 -27.46
N HIS A 2 -1.26 61.78 -27.90
CA HIS A 2 -1.59 60.39 -28.25
C HIS A 2 -2.07 59.61 -27.03
N PHE A 3 -2.91 58.58 -27.21
CA PHE A 3 -2.72 57.29 -26.53
C PHE A 3 -3.46 56.18 -27.31
N THR A 4 -2.70 55.45 -28.12
CA THR A 4 -3.02 54.12 -28.67
C THR A 4 -2.62 53.07 -27.64
N THR A 5 -3.57 52.28 -27.15
CA THR A 5 -3.28 51.15 -26.25
C THR A 5 -3.40 49.84 -27.02
N ILE A 6 -2.25 49.23 -27.28
CA ILE A 6 -2.11 47.91 -27.91
C ILE A 6 -2.32 46.85 -26.81
N LEU A 7 -3.28 45.95 -27.00
CA LEU A 7 -3.47 44.76 -26.17
C LEU A 7 -2.34 43.74 -26.47
N ALA A 8 -1.38 43.62 -25.56
CA ALA A 8 -0.35 42.59 -25.61
C ALA A 8 -0.91 41.27 -25.02
N ALA A 9 -1.07 40.25 -25.87
CA ALA A 9 -1.37 38.90 -25.44
C ALA A 9 -0.08 38.24 -24.92
N ALA A 10 -0.05 37.90 -23.62
CA ALA A 10 1.02 37.10 -23.04
C ALA A 10 0.60 35.62 -23.08
N THR A 11 1.11 34.85 -24.05
CA THR A 11 1.06 33.39 -24.02
C THR A 11 2.15 32.89 -23.09
N ALA A 12 1.78 32.53 -21.86
CA ALA A 12 2.68 31.84 -20.95
C ALA A 12 2.88 30.39 -21.44
N ALA A 13 4.09 30.08 -21.92
CA ALA A 13 4.49 28.72 -22.24
C ALA A 13 4.69 27.92 -20.94
N LEU A 14 3.78 26.99 -20.65
CA LEU A 14 3.95 26.01 -19.59
C LEU A 14 5.01 24.99 -20.05
N ALA A 15 6.26 25.20 -19.63
CA ALA A 15 7.30 24.20 -19.77
C ALA A 15 7.01 23.06 -18.79
N SER A 16 6.42 21.97 -19.28
CA SER A 16 6.26 20.73 -18.52
C SER A 16 7.64 20.10 -18.31
N THR A 17 8.26 20.34 -17.16
CA THR A 17 9.41 19.54 -16.73
C THR A 17 8.90 18.15 -16.38
N SER A 18 8.93 17.23 -17.34
CA SER A 18 8.77 15.80 -17.08
C SER A 18 9.98 15.33 -16.26
N SER A 19 9.86 15.38 -14.93
CA SER A 19 10.76 14.68 -14.04
C SER A 19 10.58 13.19 -14.29
N ALA A 20 11.45 12.61 -15.12
CA ALA A 20 11.53 11.18 -15.33
C ALA A 20 11.89 10.52 -13.99
N LEU A 21 10.91 9.92 -13.33
CA LEU A 21 11.14 9.06 -12.17
C LEU A 21 12.10 7.94 -12.56
N PRO A 22 13.06 7.55 -11.70
CA PRO A 22 13.99 6.47 -12.00
C PRO A 22 13.22 5.15 -12.21
N ALA A 23 13.07 4.76 -13.47
CA ALA A 23 12.25 3.62 -13.91
C ALA A 23 12.80 2.23 -13.55
N ALA A 24 13.99 2.13 -12.94
CA ALA A 24 14.66 0.84 -12.74
C ALA A 24 14.27 0.12 -11.42
N LYS A 25 13.94 0.84 -10.34
CA LYS A 25 13.59 0.23 -9.04
C LYS A 25 12.10 -0.09 -8.92
N GLY A 26 11.24 0.78 -9.47
CA GLY A 26 9.78 0.64 -9.38
C GLY A 26 9.21 -0.52 -10.21
N ALA A 27 9.80 -0.83 -11.37
CA ALA A 27 9.31 -1.91 -12.24
C ALA A 27 9.52 -3.31 -11.66
N GLN A 28 10.58 -3.52 -10.86
CA GLN A 28 10.87 -4.78 -10.19
C GLN A 28 9.98 -4.97 -8.95
N GLN A 29 9.68 -3.89 -8.23
CA GLN A 29 8.77 -3.88 -7.09
C GLN A 29 7.30 -4.13 -7.50
N ALA A 30 6.92 -3.76 -8.72
CA ALA A 30 5.57 -3.94 -9.26
C ALA A 30 5.14 -5.42 -9.40
N LYS A 31 6.06 -6.38 -9.25
CA LYS A 31 5.79 -7.82 -9.45
C LYS A 31 5.96 -8.66 -8.19
N ALA A 32 6.29 -8.03 -7.07
CA ALA A 32 6.30 -8.67 -5.76
C ALA A 32 4.99 -8.38 -5.02
N VAL A 33 4.56 -9.33 -4.18
CA VAL A 33 3.37 -9.21 -3.33
C VAL A 33 3.75 -9.49 -1.88
N ALA A 34 3.15 -8.76 -0.95
CA ALA A 34 3.24 -9.06 0.47
C ALA A 34 2.27 -10.20 0.80
N ASN A 35 2.77 -11.23 1.49
CA ASN A 35 1.93 -12.30 2.03
C ASN A 35 1.48 -11.89 3.42
N VAL A 36 0.18 -11.69 3.59
CA VAL A 36 -0.43 -11.28 4.85
C VAL A 36 -1.38 -12.38 5.31
N LEU A 37 -1.35 -12.68 6.60
CA LEU A 37 -2.29 -13.58 7.23
C LEU A 37 -3.42 -12.77 7.84
N VAL A 38 -4.65 -13.07 7.42
CA VAL A 38 -5.88 -12.56 8.02
C VAL A 38 -6.26 -13.49 9.15
N ILE A 39 -6.26 -12.96 10.37
CA ILE A 39 -6.61 -13.70 11.58
C ILE A 39 -8.00 -13.25 12.03
N ASP A 40 -8.96 -14.17 12.10
CA ASP A 40 -10.28 -13.94 12.71
C ASP A 40 -10.44 -14.80 13.96
N GLY A 41 -10.58 -14.13 15.10
CA GLY A 41 -10.66 -14.72 16.43
C GLY A 41 -9.39 -14.44 17.26
N THR A 42 -9.58 -14.26 18.56
CA THR A 42 -8.48 -13.99 19.51
C THR A 42 -8.00 -15.25 20.24
N ASP A 43 -8.81 -16.30 20.29
CA ASP A 43 -8.43 -17.59 20.88
C ASP A 43 -7.62 -18.40 19.87
N THR A 44 -6.38 -18.72 20.23
CA THR A 44 -5.44 -19.40 19.34
C THR A 44 -5.87 -20.79 18.92
N ARG A 45 -6.81 -21.42 19.64
CA ARG A 45 -7.36 -22.75 19.33
C ARG A 45 -8.49 -22.71 18.31
N THR A 46 -9.17 -21.57 18.19
CA THR A 46 -10.38 -21.42 17.37
C THR A 46 -10.25 -20.36 16.28
N GLN A 47 -9.18 -19.55 16.32
CA GLN A 47 -8.91 -18.56 15.30
C GLN A 47 -8.74 -19.19 13.92
N THR A 48 -9.28 -18.52 12.91
CA THR A 48 -9.02 -18.87 11.51
C THR A 48 -7.89 -18.01 10.97
N LYS A 49 -6.98 -18.64 10.22
CA LYS A 49 -5.82 -17.97 9.59
C LYS A 49 -5.92 -18.14 8.07
N THR A 50 -6.20 -17.05 7.36
CA THR A 50 -6.35 -17.07 5.90
C THR A 50 -5.25 -16.27 5.23
N PRO A 51 -4.39 -16.87 4.39
CA PRO A 51 -3.37 -16.12 3.65
C PRO A 51 -4.03 -15.29 2.55
N VAL A 52 -3.54 -14.06 2.39
CA VAL A 52 -3.89 -13.15 1.29
C VAL A 52 -2.64 -12.50 0.73
N GLU A 53 -2.67 -12.19 -0.55
CA GLU A 53 -1.58 -11.50 -1.24
C GLU A 53 -1.96 -10.03 -1.47
N ILE A 54 -1.09 -9.12 -1.06
CA ILE A 54 -1.30 -7.68 -1.19
C ILE A 54 -0.22 -7.12 -2.10
N PRO A 55 -0.56 -6.64 -3.32
CA PRO A 55 0.39 -5.98 -4.19
C PRO A 55 0.97 -4.72 -3.54
N PHE A 56 2.29 -4.51 -3.69
CA PHE A 56 2.92 -3.30 -3.16
C PHE A 56 2.40 -2.05 -3.86
N GLY A 57 2.19 -0.98 -3.09
CA GLY A 57 1.72 0.31 -3.61
C GLY A 57 0.23 0.34 -4.02
N LYS A 58 -0.54 -0.73 -3.77
CA LYS A 58 -1.97 -0.80 -4.09
C LYS A 58 -2.81 -1.07 -2.85
N LEU A 59 -3.78 -0.19 -2.58
CA LEU A 59 -4.83 -0.46 -1.59
C LEU A 59 -5.65 -1.67 -2.06
N THR A 60 -5.74 -2.67 -1.20
CA THR A 60 -6.38 -3.96 -1.51
C THR A 60 -7.45 -4.27 -0.47
N HIS A 61 -8.60 -4.75 -0.93
CA HIS A 61 -9.73 -5.14 -0.10
C HIS A 61 -10.07 -6.62 -0.28
N PHE A 62 -10.58 -7.24 0.77
CA PHE A 62 -11.19 -8.58 0.74
C PHE A 62 -12.44 -8.58 1.60
N ASP A 63 -13.47 -9.29 1.16
CA ASP A 63 -14.68 -9.55 1.95
C ASP A 63 -14.40 -10.59 3.05
N LYS A 64 -13.68 -10.15 4.08
CA LYS A 64 -13.27 -10.97 5.22
C LYS A 64 -13.49 -10.24 6.52
N ARG A 65 -13.75 -11.02 7.56
CA ARG A 65 -13.72 -10.56 8.94
C ARG A 65 -12.29 -10.70 9.48
N VAL A 66 -11.87 -9.75 10.32
CA VAL A 66 -10.51 -9.68 10.84
C VAL A 66 -10.48 -9.20 12.29
N THR A 67 -9.60 -9.80 13.06
CA THR A 67 -9.20 -9.39 14.42
C THR A 67 -7.75 -8.90 14.44
N SER A 68 -6.86 -9.54 13.66
CA SER A 68 -5.46 -9.13 13.53
C SER A 68 -4.92 -9.42 12.11
N LEU A 69 -3.91 -8.66 11.70
CA LEU A 69 -3.16 -8.88 10.46
C LEU A 69 -1.68 -9.11 10.74
N GLU A 70 -1.12 -10.12 10.09
CA GLU A 70 0.30 -10.50 10.25
C GLU A 70 1.00 -10.55 8.90
N LEU A 71 2.14 -9.85 8.77
CA LEU A 71 3.01 -9.98 7.60
C LEU A 71 3.88 -11.22 7.74
N THR A 72 3.72 -12.20 6.86
CA THR A 72 4.42 -13.50 6.95
C THR A 72 5.52 -13.65 5.90
N GLY A 73 5.38 -13.01 4.74
CA GLY A 73 6.24 -13.29 3.59
C GLY A 73 6.23 -12.20 2.52
N VAL A 74 7.12 -12.36 1.54
CA VAL A 74 7.04 -11.70 0.24
C VAL A 74 7.20 -12.75 -0.83
N THR A 75 6.33 -12.73 -1.83
CA THR A 75 6.43 -13.60 -3.02
C THR A 75 6.74 -12.76 -4.23
N VAL A 76 7.65 -13.23 -5.09
CA VAL A 76 7.92 -12.63 -6.39
C VAL A 76 7.30 -13.49 -7.47
N LYS A 77 6.48 -12.91 -8.34
CA LYS A 77 5.74 -13.65 -9.37
C LYS A 77 6.49 -13.78 -10.70
N VAL A 78 7.77 -13.42 -10.74
CA VAL A 78 8.62 -13.50 -11.93
C VAL A 78 9.91 -14.23 -11.60
N GLU A 79 10.19 -15.28 -12.36
CA GLU A 79 11.43 -16.05 -12.23
C GLU A 79 12.67 -15.18 -12.46
N GLY A 80 13.74 -15.44 -11.71
CA GLY A 80 14.99 -14.69 -11.77
C GLY A 80 14.97 -13.30 -11.11
N SER A 81 13.83 -12.89 -10.54
CA SER A 81 13.72 -11.61 -9.80
C SER A 81 13.97 -11.81 -8.30
N GLN A 82 14.75 -10.91 -7.70
CA GLN A 82 15.04 -10.96 -6.27
C GLN A 82 13.89 -10.39 -5.44
N ALA A 83 13.48 -11.14 -4.40
CA ALA A 83 12.49 -10.67 -3.44
C ALA A 83 13.06 -9.51 -2.60
N PRO A 84 12.28 -8.45 -2.34
CA PRO A 84 12.68 -7.42 -1.39
C PRO A 84 12.79 -8.05 0.01
N ASP A 85 13.72 -7.52 0.81
CA ASP A 85 13.85 -7.94 2.20
C ASP A 85 12.56 -7.64 2.98
N ILE A 86 11.96 -8.68 3.54
CA ILE A 86 10.75 -8.59 4.34
C ILE A 86 10.89 -7.68 5.57
N SER A 87 12.10 -7.50 6.10
CA SER A 87 12.36 -6.57 7.21
C SER A 87 12.04 -5.11 6.86
N ARG A 88 12.08 -4.78 5.56
CA ARG A 88 11.81 -3.45 4.99
C ARG A 88 10.36 -3.27 4.58
N VAL A 89 9.55 -4.33 4.61
CA VAL A 89 8.14 -4.23 4.27
C VAL A 89 7.36 -3.64 5.44
N ARG A 90 6.49 -2.68 5.11
CA ARG A 90 5.49 -2.11 6.01
C ARG A 90 4.13 -2.28 5.39
N CYS A 91 3.15 -2.53 6.22
CA CYS A 91 1.76 -2.56 5.81
C CYS A 91 0.92 -1.74 6.80
N ARG A 92 -0.21 -1.23 6.32
CA ARG A 92 -1.18 -0.52 7.16
C ARG A 92 -2.59 -0.77 6.65
N ARG A 93 -3.51 -0.94 7.60
CA ARG A 93 -4.95 -1.00 7.33
C ARG A 93 -5.57 0.40 7.40
N TYR A 94 -6.55 0.62 6.54
CA TYR A 94 -7.41 1.79 6.43
C TYR A 94 -8.87 1.35 6.49
N ARG A 95 -9.75 2.27 6.87
CA ARG A 95 -11.21 2.02 6.95
C ARG A 95 -11.92 2.27 5.62
N ASP A 96 -11.31 3.05 4.73
CA ASP A 96 -11.85 3.46 3.45
C ASP A 96 -10.91 3.14 2.28
N GLU A 97 -11.47 3.16 1.08
CA GLU A 97 -10.79 2.83 -0.19
C GLU A 97 -9.78 3.88 -0.66
N TYR A 98 -9.84 5.09 -0.08
CA TYR A 98 -8.97 6.21 -0.44
C TYR A 98 -7.71 6.27 0.45
N GLY A 99 -7.63 5.45 1.49
CA GLY A 99 -6.50 5.41 2.41
C GLY A 99 -6.41 6.63 3.34
N LEU A 100 -7.53 7.29 3.61
CA LEU A 100 -7.56 8.54 4.38
C LEU A 100 -7.80 8.31 5.88
N GLN A 101 -8.62 7.32 6.24
CA GLN A 101 -8.96 6.99 7.61
C GLN A 101 -8.16 5.78 8.07
N LEU A 102 -7.29 6.00 9.05
CA LEU A 102 -6.46 4.94 9.62
C LEU A 102 -7.33 3.84 10.25
N GLY A 103 -7.05 2.61 9.87
CA GLY A 103 -7.69 1.40 10.37
C GLY A 103 -6.81 0.57 11.29
N SER A 104 -5.50 0.84 11.32
CA SER A 104 -4.52 0.29 12.24
C SER A 104 -3.27 1.16 12.29
N TRP A 105 -2.39 0.91 13.26
CA TRP A 105 -0.99 1.28 13.15
C TRP A 105 -0.29 0.48 12.04
N GLU A 106 0.93 0.88 11.69
CA GLU A 106 1.76 0.08 10.79
C GLU A 106 2.12 -1.25 11.42
N PHE A 107 2.14 -2.29 10.60
CA PHE A 107 2.58 -3.61 10.96
C PHE A 107 3.69 -4.09 10.03
N LYS A 108 4.52 -4.99 10.55
CA LYS A 108 5.70 -5.55 9.89
C LYS A 108 5.94 -6.98 10.40
N LYS A 109 6.93 -7.68 9.86
CA LYS A 109 7.26 -9.03 10.31
C LYS A 109 7.52 -9.04 11.82
N GLY A 110 6.82 -9.90 12.55
CA GLY A 110 6.90 -10.03 14.01
C GLY A 110 6.16 -8.96 14.82
N TYR A 111 5.50 -8.00 14.17
CA TYR A 111 4.70 -6.96 14.81
C TYR A 111 3.37 -6.85 14.09
N ASN A 112 2.32 -7.46 14.66
CA ASN A 112 1.01 -7.58 14.05
C ASN A 112 0.20 -6.28 14.18
N ALA A 113 -0.79 -6.09 13.31
CA ALA A 113 -1.81 -5.07 13.48
C ALA A 113 -3.02 -5.68 14.19
N ASP A 114 -3.18 -5.37 15.47
CA ASP A 114 -4.37 -5.72 16.23
C ASP A 114 -5.49 -4.71 15.94
N ILE A 115 -6.59 -5.22 15.39
CA ILE A 115 -7.66 -4.40 14.81
C ILE A 115 -8.89 -4.39 15.70
N SER A 116 -9.27 -5.57 16.22
CA SER A 116 -10.47 -5.73 17.03
C SER A 116 -10.38 -6.99 17.88
N THR A 117 -10.94 -6.95 19.08
CA THR A 117 -11.08 -8.11 19.97
C THR A 117 -12.33 -8.94 19.65
N THR A 118 -13.35 -8.34 19.01
CA THR A 118 -14.60 -9.01 18.66
C THR A 118 -14.73 -9.25 17.16
N GLY A 119 -13.80 -8.74 16.35
CA GLY A 119 -13.77 -8.76 14.89
C GLY A 119 -14.28 -7.48 14.24
N ALA A 120 -13.82 -7.23 13.02
CA ALA A 120 -14.18 -6.09 12.18
C ALA A 120 -14.13 -6.49 10.70
N ALA A 121 -14.68 -5.65 9.81
CA ALA A 121 -14.45 -5.81 8.38
C ALA A 121 -12.96 -5.60 8.05
N PHE A 122 -12.44 -6.33 7.07
CA PHE A 122 -11.05 -6.26 6.62
C PHE A 122 -10.59 -4.81 6.34
N GLY A 123 -11.46 -3.97 5.79
CA GLY A 123 -11.10 -2.61 5.40
C GLY A 123 -10.22 -2.61 4.15
N TRP A 124 -9.23 -1.71 4.08
CA TRP A 124 -8.31 -1.63 2.96
C TRP A 124 -6.88 -1.69 3.45
N VAL A 125 -6.03 -2.51 2.85
CA VAL A 125 -4.64 -2.66 3.29
C VAL A 125 -3.71 -2.22 2.17
N LEU A 126 -2.74 -1.39 2.53
CA LEU A 126 -1.63 -0.98 1.67
C LEU A 126 -0.34 -1.53 2.25
N CYS A 127 0.49 -2.14 1.41
CA CYS A 127 1.84 -2.53 1.76
C CYS A 127 2.85 -1.78 0.88
N TRP A 128 4.00 -1.43 1.44
CA TRP A 128 5.09 -0.76 0.74
C TRP A 128 6.45 -1.20 1.29
N ILE A 129 7.51 -0.84 0.57
CA ILE A 129 8.89 -1.13 0.94
C ILE A 129 9.52 0.18 1.42
N THR A 130 10.16 0.15 2.58
CA THR A 130 10.92 1.27 3.13
C THR A 130 12.38 1.23 2.66
N ASP A 131 13.00 2.39 2.54
CA ASP A 131 14.41 2.51 2.10
C ASP A 131 15.41 1.95 3.11
#